data_AF-A0A2U8W3L2-F1
#
_entry.id   AF-A0A2U8W3L2-F1
#
_cell.length_a   1.000
_cell.length_b   1.000
_cell.length_c   1.000
_cell.angle_alpha   90.00
_cell.angle_beta   90.00
_cell.angle_gamma   90.00
#
_symmetry.space_group_name_H-M   'P 1'
#
loop_
_entity.id
_entity.type
_entity.pdbx_description
1 polymer ?
#
loop_
_entity_poly.entity_id
_entity_poly.type
_entity_poly.pdbx_seq_one_letter_code
_entity_poly.pdbx_strand_id
1 'polypeptide(L)'
;MAEQRALRAPIDHEVLLGEIQHLLGALADVETDFAVACEERGWSASGEGAPSPDRKTLEAERQRRREPLIRRLDSLDRACRALQAGNAA
;
A
#
# COMPACT_ATOMS: atom_id res chain seq x y z
N MET A 1 21.64 -3.85 38.27
CA MET A 1 21.54 -3.15 36.97
C MET A 1 21.29 -4.24 35.93
N ALA A 2 20.02 -4.58 35.71
CA ALA A 2 19.65 -5.66 34.79
C ALA A 2 19.80 -5.16 33.37
N GLU A 3 20.70 -5.79 32.62
CA GLU A 3 20.87 -5.59 31.18
C GLU A 3 19.52 -5.83 30.51
N GLN A 4 18.90 -4.75 30.02
CA GLN A 4 17.86 -4.82 29.02
C GLN A 4 18.51 -5.37 27.75
N ARG A 5 18.67 -6.69 27.70
CA ARG A 5 18.92 -7.44 26.48
C ARG A 5 17.67 -7.24 25.64
N ALA A 6 17.66 -6.17 24.87
CA ALA A 6 16.67 -5.94 23.84
C ALA A 6 16.77 -7.15 22.91
N LEU A 7 15.90 -8.14 23.14
CA LEU A 7 15.59 -9.18 22.17
C LEU A 7 14.95 -8.48 20.98
N ARG A 8 15.77 -7.84 20.15
CA ARG A 8 15.44 -7.59 18.76
C ARG A 8 15.40 -8.97 18.13
N ALA A 9 14.21 -9.59 18.14
CA ALA A 9 13.96 -10.71 17.26
C ALA A 9 14.42 -10.30 15.86
N PRO A 10 15.17 -11.14 15.13
CA PRO A 10 15.51 -10.83 13.76
C PRO A 10 14.19 -10.59 13.03
N ILE A 11 14.00 -9.38 12.51
CA ILE A 11 12.88 -9.12 11.61
C ILE A 11 13.14 -10.04 10.43
N ASP A 12 12.29 -11.04 10.31
CA ASP A 12 12.41 -12.05 9.27
C ASP A 12 12.18 -11.35 7.93
N HIS A 13 13.25 -11.28 7.13
CA HIS A 13 13.23 -10.59 5.85
C HIS A 13 12.23 -11.25 4.89
N GLU A 14 11.97 -12.55 5.05
CA GLU A 14 10.96 -13.26 4.25
C GLU A 14 9.55 -12.84 4.64
N VAL A 15 9.28 -12.66 5.95
CA VAL A 15 7.98 -12.15 6.43
C VAL A 15 7.76 -10.72 5.93
N LEU A 16 8.78 -9.87 6.01
CA LEU A 16 8.70 -8.48 5.54
C LEU A 16 8.46 -8.40 4.03
N LEU A 17 9.18 -9.21 3.25
CA LEU A 17 9.00 -9.31 1.80
C LEU A 17 7.60 -9.84 1.46
N GLY A 18 7.13 -10.87 2.15
CA GLY A 18 5.79 -11.41 1.96
C GLY A 18 4.69 -10.38 2.24
N GLU A 19 4.85 -9.57 3.29
CA GLU A 19 3.91 -8.50 3.60
C GLU A 19 3.89 -7.40 2.52
N ILE A 20 5.08 -6.99 2.02
CA ILE A 20 5.19 -6.03 0.92
C ILE A 20 4.52 -6.56 -0.34
N GLN A 21 4.81 -7.81 -0.73
CA GLN A 21 4.21 -8.45 -1.91
C GLN A 21 2.69 -8.52 -1.79
N HIS A 22 2.18 -8.91 -0.62
CA HIS A 22 0.75 -8.95 -0.35
C HIS A 22 0.09 -7.57 -0.50
N LEU A 23 0.69 -6.52 0.07
CA LEU A 23 0.15 -5.15 -0.02
C LEU A 23 0.19 -4.59 -1.44
N LEU A 24 1.25 -4.88 -2.21
CA LEU A 24 1.33 -4.50 -3.62
C LEU A 24 0.27 -5.21 -4.47
N GLY A 25 0.03 -6.50 -4.21
CA GLY A 25 -1.07 -7.26 -4.83
C GLY A 25 -2.43 -6.64 -4.52
N ALA A 26 -2.71 -6.38 -3.23
CA ALA A 26 -3.96 -5.74 -2.82
C ALA A 26 -4.15 -4.34 -3.44
N LEU A 27 -3.07 -3.57 -3.63
CA LEU A 27 -3.14 -2.29 -4.35
C LEU A 27 -3.45 -2.48 -5.83
N ALA A 28 -2.81 -3.45 -6.48
CA ALA A 28 -3.07 -3.77 -7.88
C ALA A 28 -4.53 -4.19 -8.11
N ASP A 29 -5.10 -4.97 -7.18
CA ASP A 29 -6.51 -5.35 -7.22
C ASP A 29 -7.43 -4.12 -7.14
N VAL A 30 -7.16 -3.18 -6.23
CA VAL A 30 -7.95 -1.95 -6.10
C VAL A 30 -7.88 -1.08 -7.36
N GLU A 31 -6.71 -0.98 -7.99
CA GLU A 31 -6.56 -0.25 -9.26
C GLU A 31 -7.28 -0.94 -10.42
N THR A 32 -7.19 -2.27 -10.47
CA THR A 32 -7.82 -3.09 -11.50
C THR A 32 -9.34 -3.00 -11.41
N ASP A 33 -9.90 -3.14 -10.20
CA ASP A 33 -11.34 -2.97 -9.95
C ASP A 33 -11.84 -1.60 -10.44
N PHE A 34 -11.06 -0.55 -10.15
CA PHE A 34 -11.40 0.81 -10.60
C PHE A 34 -11.35 0.94 -12.12
N ALA A 35 -10.33 0.40 -12.76
CA ALA A 35 -10.18 0.43 -14.22
C ALA A 35 -11.34 -0.30 -14.90
N VAL A 36 -11.66 -1.52 -14.45
CA VAL A 36 -12.80 -2.31 -14.95
C VAL A 36 -14.11 -1.54 -14.76
N ALA A 37 -14.36 -0.97 -13.58
CA ALA A 37 -15.56 -0.20 -13.32
C ALA A 37 -15.69 1.07 -14.19
N CYS A 38 -14.56 1.68 -14.59
CA CYS A 38 -14.55 2.78 -15.55
C CYS A 38 -14.85 2.30 -16.97
N GLU A 39 -14.23 1.20 -17.41
CA GLU A 39 -14.42 0.61 -18.73
C GLU A 39 -15.89 0.19 -18.96
N GLU A 40 -16.50 -0.48 -17.99
CA GLU A 40 -17.92 -0.89 -18.05
C GLU A 40 -18.89 0.29 -18.21
N ARG A 41 -18.49 1.48 -17.76
CA ARG A 41 -19.28 2.72 -17.83
C ARG A 41 -18.89 3.60 -19.02
N GLY A 42 -17.95 3.15 -19.85
CA GLY A 42 -17.42 3.92 -20.98
C GLY A 42 -16.64 5.16 -20.56
N TRP A 43 -16.16 5.22 -19.31
CA TRP A 43 -15.34 6.32 -18.84
C TRP A 43 -13.88 6.08 -19.18
N SER A 44 -13.20 7.10 -19.71
CA SER A 44 -11.76 7.05 -19.77
C SER A 44 -11.20 7.07 -18.34
N ALA A 45 -10.33 6.12 -18.02
CA ALA A 45 -9.56 6.14 -16.78
C ALA A 45 -8.74 7.45 -16.66
N SER A 46 -8.36 8.06 -17.79
CA SER A 46 -7.62 9.32 -17.87
C SER A 46 -8.40 10.58 -17.44
N GLY A 47 -9.73 10.54 -17.34
CA GLY A 47 -10.48 11.67 -16.77
C GLY A 47 -10.81 12.82 -17.71
N GLU A 48 -10.91 12.56 -19.01
CA GLU A 48 -11.35 13.61 -19.93
C GLU A 48 -12.83 13.94 -19.72
N GLY A 49 -13.11 15.14 -19.19
CA GLY A 49 -14.45 15.67 -18.95
C GLY A 49 -14.77 15.95 -17.48
N ALA A 50 -15.87 16.67 -17.22
CA ALA A 50 -16.32 16.92 -15.86
C ALA A 50 -16.72 15.59 -15.19
N PRO A 51 -16.17 15.24 -14.01
CA PRO A 51 -16.46 13.97 -13.37
C PRO A 51 -17.92 13.92 -12.92
N SER A 52 -18.64 12.89 -13.37
CA SER A 52 -20.00 12.61 -12.92
C SER A 52 -20.01 12.32 -11.40
N PRO A 53 -21.14 12.54 -10.70
CA PRO A 53 -21.27 12.17 -9.29
C PRO A 53 -20.92 10.70 -9.02
N ASP A 54 -21.26 9.81 -9.95
CA ASP A 54 -20.95 8.38 -9.85
C ASP A 54 -19.45 8.11 -9.95
N ARG A 55 -18.75 8.82 -10.86
CA ARG A 55 -17.29 8.73 -10.98
C ARG A 55 -16.58 9.21 -9.71
N LYS A 56 -17.04 10.33 -9.13
CA LYS A 56 -16.48 10.83 -7.85
C LYS A 56 -16.67 9.82 -6.72
N THR A 57 -17.81 9.15 -6.69
CA THR A 57 -18.10 8.12 -5.68
C THR A 57 -17.15 6.93 -5.84
N LEU A 58 -16.93 6.49 -7.09
CA LEU A 58 -16.00 5.41 -7.41
C LEU A 58 -14.54 5.78 -7.06
N GLU A 59 -14.11 7.00 -7.37
CA GLU A 59 -12.78 7.53 -7.01
C GLU A 59 -12.61 7.65 -5.49
N ALA A 60 -13.64 8.08 -4.77
CA ALA A 60 -13.62 8.14 -3.31
C ALA A 60 -13.50 6.74 -2.69
N GLU A 61 -14.20 5.75 -3.22
CA GLU A 61 -14.10 4.37 -2.76
C GLU A 61 -12.72 3.77 -3.07
N ARG A 62 -12.19 3.99 -4.27
CA ARG A 62 -10.80 3.66 -4.61
C ARG A 62 -9.85 4.27 -3.59
N GLN A 63 -9.97 5.56 -3.29
CA GLN A 63 -9.08 6.22 -2.34
C GLN A 63 -9.20 5.63 -0.93
N ARG A 64 -10.42 5.38 -0.45
CA ARG A 64 -10.68 4.74 0.87
C ARG A 64 -10.01 3.38 0.99
N ARG A 65 -10.04 2.57 -0.08
CA ARG A 65 -9.41 1.24 -0.11
C ARG A 65 -7.88 1.33 -0.22
N ARG A 66 -7.34 2.26 -1.01
CA ARG A 66 -5.89 2.43 -1.22
C ARG A 66 -5.16 2.99 0.00
N GLU A 67 -5.78 3.93 0.70
CA GLU A 67 -5.12 4.70 1.75
C GLU A 67 -4.53 3.85 2.89
N PRO A 68 -5.22 2.87 3.48
CA PRO A 68 -4.60 2.01 4.50
C PRO A 68 -3.44 1.18 3.94
N LEU A 69 -3.51 0.72 2.69
CA LEU A 69 -2.46 -0.07 2.05
C LEU A 69 -1.19 0.75 1.83
N ILE A 70 -1.33 1.99 1.32
CA ILE A 70 -0.22 2.94 1.14
C ILE A 70 0.42 3.27 2.49
N ARG A 71 -0.38 3.59 3.52
CA ARG A 71 0.14 3.89 4.86
C ARG A 71 0.92 2.70 5.46
N ARG A 72 0.47 1.47 5.18
CA ARG A 72 1.17 0.27 5.63
C ARG A 72 2.49 0.10 4.87
N LEU A 73 2.51 0.25 3.55
CA LEU A 73 3.74 0.22 2.76
C LEU A 73 4.76 1.28 3.22
N ASP A 74 4.33 2.51 3.49
CA ASP A 74 5.21 3.55 4.03
C ASP A 74 5.83 3.15 5.38
N SER A 75 5.06 2.43 6.20
CA SER A 75 5.52 1.96 7.50
C SER A 75 6.54 0.83 7.35
N LEU A 76 6.35 -0.06 6.37
CA LEU A 76 7.30 -1.12 6.04
C LEU A 76 8.58 -0.54 5.40
N ASP A 77 8.47 0.46 4.52
CA ASP A 77 9.64 1.15 3.96
C ASP A 77 10.51 1.79 5.06
N ARG A 78 9.87 2.47 6.03
CA ARG A 78 10.58 3.00 7.21
C ARG A 78 11.25 1.91 8.03
N ALA A 79 10.59 0.76 8.22
CA ALA A 79 11.16 -0.38 8.94
C ALA A 79 12.37 -0.97 8.20
N CYS A 80 12.28 -1.15 6.87
CA CYS A 80 13.37 -1.58 6.01
C CYS A 80 14.60 -0.65 6.14
N ARG A 81 14.38 0.66 6.04
CA ARG A 81 15.46 1.66 6.16
C ARG A 81 16.13 1.65 7.54
N ALA A 82 15.35 1.49 8.60
CA ALA A 82 15.88 1.42 9.96
C ALA A 82 16.75 0.17 10.18
N LEU A 83 16.37 -0.97 9.59
CA LEU A 83 17.16 -2.20 9.60
C LEU A 83 18.48 -2.04 8.83
N GLN A 84 18.44 -1.43 7.65
CA GLN A 84 19.65 -1.16 6.86
C GLN A 84 20.64 -0.26 7.60
N ALA A 85 20.16 0.81 8.25
CA ALA A 85 21.01 1.71 9.02
C ALA A 85 21.63 1.04 10.27
N GLY A 86 20.89 0.13 10.91
CA GLY A 86 21.38 -0.62 12.07
C GLY A 86 22.40 -1.71 11.75
N ASN A 87 22.44 -2.19 10.50
CA ASN A 87 23.42 -3.17 10.02
C ASN A 87 24.71 -2.53 9.49
N ALA A 88 24.71 -1.21 9.28
CA ALA A 88 25.86 -0.45 8.76
C ALA A 88 26.69 0.25 9.86
N ALA A 89 26.32 0.07 11.14
CA ALA A 89 26.98 0.64 12.32
C ALA A 89 27.58 -0.46 13.19
#